data_AF-A0A7D7QF66-F1
#
_entry.id   AF-A0A7D7QF66-F1
#
_cell.length_a   1.000
_cell.length_b   1.000
_cell.length_c   1.000
_cell.angle_alpha   90.00
_cell.angle_beta   90.00
_cell.angle_gamma   90.00
#
_symmetry.space_group_name_H-M   'P 1'
#
loop_
_entity.id
_entity.type
_entity.pdbx_description
1 polymer ?
#
loop_
_entity_poly.entity_id
_entity_poly.type
_entity_poly.pdbx_seq_one_letter_code
_entity_poly.pdbx_strand_id
1 'polypeptide(L)'
;MKYIISSLLLIFLNGCKNSAKEENSELNQIVKAVTLDAKPFNDSNIFIKDSLKQLVIYIPTKDEIEQRIPPPPPGKTTSILRLLDFKKNYTKNDSLKLLSQNNYPLKKIVLDKSINPNIKIWNKSSKEKIFLSFSNPIYFEDNFAYIEVGYYEYGFSSGRAYLLKKQNEVWKIIGEEPLWIT
;
A
#
# COMPACT_ATOMS: atom_id res chain seq x y z
N MET A 1 -23.34 -20.54 42.46
CA MET A 1 -22.31 -20.64 41.41
C MET A 1 -22.90 -20.15 40.08
N LYS A 2 -22.98 -18.84 39.83
CA LYS A 2 -23.70 -18.33 38.63
C LYS A 2 -23.30 -16.93 38.13
N TYR A 3 -22.10 -16.43 38.43
CA TYR A 3 -21.69 -15.08 37.98
C TYR A 3 -20.19 -14.94 37.68
N ILE A 4 -19.58 -15.88 36.94
CA ILE A 4 -18.14 -15.78 36.55
C ILE A 4 -17.95 -15.69 35.01
N ILE A 5 -19.03 -15.66 34.20
CA ILE A 5 -18.91 -15.72 32.72
C ILE A 5 -19.03 -14.34 32.03
N SER A 6 -19.27 -13.25 32.76
CA SER A 6 -19.56 -11.94 32.13
C SER A 6 -18.35 -11.01 31.90
N SER A 7 -17.19 -11.28 32.49
CA SER A 7 -16.04 -10.35 32.45
C SER A 7 -15.03 -10.61 31.33
N LEU A 8 -15.13 -11.71 30.57
CA LEU A 8 -14.16 -12.05 29.52
C LEU A 8 -14.43 -11.41 28.15
N LEU A 9 -15.57 -10.75 27.94
CA LEU A 9 -15.98 -10.20 26.64
C LEU A 9 -15.55 -8.74 26.40
N LEU A 10 -15.04 -8.01 27.40
CA LEU A 10 -14.71 -6.59 27.30
C LEU A 10 -13.28 -6.29 26.85
N ILE A 11 -12.39 -7.29 26.80
CA ILE A 11 -10.96 -7.08 26.46
C ILE A 11 -10.71 -7.05 24.94
N PHE A 12 -11.67 -7.49 24.11
CA PHE A 12 -11.49 -7.55 22.66
C PHE A 12 -11.77 -6.24 21.89
N LEU A 13 -12.33 -5.20 22.53
CA LEU A 13 -12.72 -3.97 21.82
C LEU A 13 -11.61 -2.91 21.71
N ASN A 14 -10.55 -3.00 22.52
CA ASN A 14 -9.45 -2.02 22.50
C ASN A 14 -8.33 -2.36 21.50
N GLY A 15 -8.26 -3.60 20.99
CA GLY A 15 -7.23 -4.02 20.03
C GLY A 15 -7.35 -3.37 18.65
N CYS A 16 -8.56 -3.07 18.19
CA CYS A 16 -8.78 -2.54 16.84
C CYS A 16 -8.42 -1.06 16.66
N LYS A 17 -8.46 -0.23 17.73
CA LYS A 17 -8.14 1.21 17.63
C LYS A 17 -6.64 1.46 17.59
N ASN A 18 -5.86 0.67 18.34
CA ASN A 18 -4.41 0.79 18.36
C ASN A 18 -3.81 0.33 17.04
N SER A 19 -4.32 -0.76 16.45
CA SER A 19 -3.83 -1.27 15.16
C SER A 19 -4.00 -0.27 14.01
N ALA A 20 -5.13 0.45 13.92
CA ALA A 20 -5.33 1.45 12.88
C ALA A 20 -4.40 2.67 13.00
N LYS A 21 -4.10 3.10 14.24
CA LYS A 21 -3.17 4.20 14.49
C LYS A 21 -1.73 3.80 14.15
N GLU A 22 -1.31 2.61 14.58
CA GLU A 22 -0.01 2.03 14.26
C GLU A 22 0.14 1.86 12.74
N GLU A 23 -0.86 1.30 12.08
CA GLU A 23 -0.88 1.15 10.62
C GLU A 23 -0.80 2.51 9.91
N ASN A 24 -1.48 3.54 10.42
CA ASN A 24 -1.40 4.88 9.81
C ASN A 24 -0.01 5.50 9.99
N SER A 25 0.65 5.24 11.12
CA SER A 25 2.04 5.63 11.34
C SER A 25 2.97 4.93 10.36
N GLU A 26 2.81 3.62 10.19
CA GLU A 26 3.59 2.81 9.25
C GLU A 26 3.40 3.29 7.80
N LEU A 27 2.15 3.52 7.40
CA LEU A 27 1.81 4.05 6.09
C LEU A 27 2.43 5.43 5.84
N ASN A 28 2.47 6.31 6.85
CA ASN A 28 3.15 7.61 6.71
C ASN A 28 4.65 7.46 6.42
N GLN A 29 5.31 6.47 7.02
CA GLN A 29 6.72 6.18 6.75
C GLN A 29 6.93 5.60 5.34
N ILE A 30 6.07 4.70 4.88
CA ILE A 30 6.11 4.15 3.52
C ILE A 30 5.90 5.27 2.49
N VAL A 31 4.87 6.11 2.68
CA VAL A 31 4.60 7.26 1.80
C VAL A 31 5.80 8.21 1.78
N LYS A 32 6.42 8.49 2.93
CA LYS A 32 7.66 9.28 3.00
C LYS A 32 8.76 8.66 2.12
N ALA A 33 9.02 7.37 2.28
CA ALA A 33 10.06 6.67 1.54
C ALA A 33 9.83 6.77 0.02
N VAL A 34 8.61 6.53 -0.43
CA VAL A 34 8.28 6.58 -1.86
C VAL A 34 8.33 8.00 -2.43
N THR A 35 7.84 8.99 -1.69
CA THR A 35 7.83 10.39 -2.15
C THR A 35 9.22 11.05 -2.16
N LEU A 36 10.12 10.65 -1.26
CA LEU A 36 11.50 11.14 -1.25
C LEU A 36 12.33 10.61 -2.43
N ASP A 37 12.05 9.38 -2.88
CA ASP A 37 12.75 8.74 -3.98
C ASP A 37 12.15 9.10 -5.36
N ALA A 38 10.85 9.39 -5.40
CA ALA A 38 10.14 9.92 -6.58
C ALA A 38 10.52 11.38 -6.90
N LYS A 39 11.82 11.64 -7.11
CA LYS A 39 12.45 12.94 -7.42
C LYS A 39 12.20 13.52 -8.83
N PRO A 40 10.98 13.53 -9.41
CA PRO A 40 10.62 14.64 -10.29
C PRO A 40 10.25 15.95 -9.58
N PHE A 41 9.93 15.92 -8.28
CA PHE A 41 9.38 17.09 -7.58
C PHE A 41 10.48 17.98 -6.98
N ASN A 42 10.94 18.92 -7.78
CA ASN A 42 11.73 20.09 -7.39
C ASN A 42 10.99 20.89 -6.30
N ASP A 43 11.62 21.16 -5.14
CA ASP A 43 11.34 22.10 -4.00
C ASP A 43 9.91 22.58 -3.66
N SER A 44 8.88 21.94 -4.20
CA SER A 44 7.48 22.32 -4.10
C SER A 44 6.66 21.25 -3.39
N ASN A 45 5.48 21.63 -2.92
CA ASN A 45 4.61 20.72 -2.18
C ASN A 45 4.21 19.53 -3.06
N ILE A 46 4.35 18.31 -2.53
CA ILE A 46 3.87 17.10 -3.20
C ILE A 46 2.38 16.94 -2.86
N PHE A 47 1.54 16.78 -3.87
CA PHE A 47 0.11 16.55 -3.66
C PHE A 47 -0.24 15.06 -3.75
N ILE A 48 -0.96 14.54 -2.76
CA ILE A 48 -1.41 13.15 -2.74
C ILE A 48 -2.92 13.06 -2.54
N LYS A 49 -3.56 12.09 -3.17
CA LYS A 49 -4.94 11.74 -2.85
C LYS A 49 -4.97 10.99 -1.52
N ASP A 50 -5.85 11.40 -0.60
CA ASP A 50 -5.96 10.78 0.74
C ASP A 50 -6.56 9.37 0.69
N SER A 51 -7.40 9.07 -0.30
CA SER A 51 -8.01 7.76 -0.47
C SER A 51 -7.02 6.73 -0.97
N LEU A 52 -6.97 5.57 -0.30
CA LEU A 52 -6.13 4.45 -0.70
C LEU A 52 -6.85 3.53 -1.69
N LYS A 53 -6.16 3.15 -2.77
CA LYS A 53 -6.61 2.10 -3.68
C LYS A 53 -6.50 0.75 -2.95
N GLN A 54 -7.63 0.08 -2.76
CA GLN A 54 -7.66 -1.21 -2.04
C GLN A 54 -7.28 -2.33 -3.01
N LEU A 55 -6.04 -2.78 -2.93
CA LEU A 55 -5.54 -3.92 -3.69
C LEU A 55 -6.05 -5.22 -3.10
N VAL A 56 -6.69 -6.01 -3.94
CA VAL A 56 -7.10 -7.37 -3.61
C VAL A 56 -6.10 -8.35 -4.22
N ILE A 57 -5.60 -9.27 -3.40
CA ILE A 57 -4.67 -10.29 -3.85
C ILE A 57 -5.48 -11.46 -4.39
N TYR A 58 -5.21 -11.88 -5.62
CA TYR A 58 -5.88 -13.01 -6.24
C TYR A 58 -4.90 -14.09 -6.66
N ILE A 59 -5.41 -15.32 -6.77
CA ILE A 59 -4.68 -16.45 -7.33
C ILE A 59 -5.07 -16.52 -8.81
N PRO A 60 -4.11 -16.40 -9.75
CA PRO A 60 -4.42 -16.48 -11.16
C PRO A 60 -4.88 -17.90 -11.53
N THR A 61 -5.83 -17.95 -12.46
CA THR A 61 -6.31 -19.18 -13.09
C THR A 61 -5.24 -19.78 -13.99
N LYS A 62 -5.42 -21.05 -14.35
CA LYS A 62 -4.53 -21.73 -15.29
C LYS A 62 -4.47 -21.01 -16.65
N ASP A 63 -5.60 -20.52 -17.14
CA ASP A 63 -5.65 -19.83 -18.44
C ASP A 63 -4.93 -18.47 -18.40
N GLU A 64 -4.94 -17.76 -17.27
CA GLU A 64 -4.13 -16.54 -17.06
C GLU A 64 -2.64 -16.86 -17.03
N ILE A 65 -2.24 -17.92 -16.32
CA ILE A 65 -0.84 -18.37 -16.23
C ILE A 65 -0.32 -18.80 -17.61
N GLU A 66 -1.15 -19.50 -18.38
CA GLU A 66 -0.84 -19.93 -19.76
C GLU A 66 -1.07 -18.82 -20.80
N GLN A 67 -1.37 -17.60 -20.37
CA GLN A 67 -1.57 -16.41 -21.23
C GLN A 67 -2.67 -16.57 -22.29
N ARG A 68 -3.64 -17.45 -22.05
CA ARG A 68 -4.82 -17.63 -22.92
C ARG A 68 -5.84 -16.52 -22.72
N ILE A 69 -5.86 -15.93 -21.52
CA ILE A 69 -6.63 -14.73 -21.20
C ILE A 69 -5.72 -13.69 -20.53
N PRO A 70 -5.98 -12.39 -20.73
CA PRO A 70 -5.21 -11.36 -20.07
C PRO A 70 -5.50 -11.35 -18.56
N PRO A 71 -4.53 -10.95 -17.72
CA PRO A 71 -4.78 -10.71 -16.31
C PRO A 71 -5.77 -9.53 -16.12
N PRO A 72 -6.38 -9.39 -14.93
CA PRO A 72 -7.25 -8.28 -14.63
C PRO A 72 -6.50 -6.93 -14.72
N PRO A 73 -7.20 -5.84 -15.05
CA PRO A 73 -6.59 -4.52 -15.14
C PRO A 73 -5.89 -4.10 -13.83
N PRO A 74 -4.75 -3.42 -13.92
CA PRO A 74 -3.92 -3.17 -12.76
C PRO A 74 -4.56 -2.29 -11.69
N GLY A 75 -4.24 -2.69 -10.47
CA GLY A 75 -4.34 -1.95 -9.23
C GLY A 75 -5.71 -1.88 -8.56
N LYS A 76 -6.74 -2.55 -9.08
CA LYS A 76 -7.78 -3.06 -8.15
C LYS A 76 -7.36 -4.40 -7.56
N THR A 77 -6.64 -5.18 -8.35
CA THR A 77 -6.15 -6.49 -7.98
C THR A 77 -4.67 -6.62 -8.35
N THR A 78 -3.98 -7.53 -7.68
CA THR A 78 -2.64 -7.94 -8.03
C THR A 78 -2.51 -9.45 -7.81
N SER A 79 -1.85 -10.15 -8.72
CA SER A 79 -1.73 -11.61 -8.60
C SER A 79 -0.70 -11.96 -7.54
N ILE A 80 -0.94 -13.02 -6.76
CA ILE A 80 0.05 -13.55 -5.82
C ILE A 80 1.36 -13.92 -6.52
N LEU A 81 1.31 -14.49 -7.73
CA LEU A 81 2.51 -14.88 -8.48
C LEU A 81 3.40 -13.68 -8.74
N ARG A 82 2.85 -12.60 -9.30
CA ARG A 82 3.57 -11.34 -9.51
C ARG A 82 4.19 -10.79 -8.22
N LEU A 83 3.48 -10.82 -7.10
CA LEU A 83 4.01 -10.33 -5.82
C LEU A 83 5.23 -11.15 -5.35
N LEU A 84 5.14 -12.48 -5.45
CA LEU A 84 6.21 -13.40 -5.06
C LEU A 84 7.42 -13.25 -5.99
N ASP A 85 7.18 -13.18 -7.30
CA ASP A 85 8.21 -12.97 -8.32
C ASP A 85 8.94 -11.63 -8.11
N PHE A 86 8.20 -10.57 -7.78
CA PHE A 86 8.79 -9.26 -7.54
C PHE A 86 9.69 -9.24 -6.29
N LYS A 87 9.34 -9.99 -5.23
CA LYS A 87 10.21 -10.18 -4.05
C LYS A 87 11.47 -11.02 -4.36
N LYS A 88 11.41 -11.89 -5.36
CA LYS A 88 12.45 -12.86 -5.80
C LYS A 88 12.81 -13.95 -4.77
N ASN A 89 13.13 -13.56 -3.53
CA ASN A 89 13.51 -14.46 -2.45
C ASN A 89 12.32 -14.66 -1.49
N TYR A 90 11.22 -15.19 -1.99
CA TYR A 90 10.03 -15.43 -1.19
C TYR A 90 10.10 -16.76 -0.42
N THR A 91 9.38 -16.83 0.69
CA THR A 91 9.24 -18.02 1.52
C THR A 91 7.81 -18.55 1.46
N LYS A 92 7.58 -19.77 1.97
CA LYS A 92 6.22 -20.30 2.12
C LYS A 92 5.35 -19.41 3.01
N ASN A 93 5.95 -18.77 4.02
CA ASN A 93 5.23 -17.88 4.93
C ASN A 93 4.79 -16.59 4.23
N ASP A 94 5.58 -16.09 3.27
CA ASP A 94 5.15 -14.97 2.43
C ASP A 94 3.83 -15.29 1.72
N SER A 95 3.71 -16.46 1.09
CA SER A 95 2.47 -16.86 0.41
C SER A 95 1.26 -16.85 1.34
N LEU A 96 1.41 -17.37 2.57
CA LEU A 96 0.33 -17.40 3.56
C LEU A 96 -0.05 -15.99 4.04
N LYS A 97 0.95 -15.15 4.29
CA LYS A 97 0.75 -13.77 4.72
C LYS A 97 0.10 -12.93 3.64
N LEU A 98 0.46 -13.10 2.38
CA LEU A 98 -0.18 -12.40 1.26
C LEU A 98 -1.67 -12.75 1.19
N LEU A 99 -2.03 -14.04 1.24
CA LEU A 99 -3.42 -14.47 1.12
C LEU A 99 -4.32 -14.04 2.29
N SER A 100 -3.75 -13.75 3.47
CA SER A 100 -4.52 -13.29 4.63
C SER A 100 -4.82 -11.79 4.63
N GLN A 101 -4.21 -11.01 3.72
CA GLN A 101 -4.26 -9.54 3.72
C GLN A 101 -5.35 -8.93 2.82
N ASN A 102 -6.44 -9.66 2.55
CA ASN A 102 -7.51 -9.16 1.70
C ASN A 102 -8.33 -8.00 2.29
N ASN A 103 -8.12 -7.68 3.58
CA ASN A 103 -8.78 -6.56 4.25
C ASN A 103 -7.74 -5.67 4.93
N TYR A 104 -7.52 -4.49 4.35
CA TYR A 104 -6.67 -3.46 4.96
C TYR A 104 -7.53 -2.51 5.82
N PRO A 105 -7.12 -2.17 7.05
CA PRO A 105 -7.97 -1.43 7.99
C PRO A 105 -8.18 0.05 7.61
N LEU A 106 -7.30 0.63 6.79
CA LEU A 106 -7.38 2.04 6.41
C LEU A 106 -7.92 2.23 4.99
N LYS A 107 -8.98 3.04 4.86
CA LYS A 107 -9.46 3.50 3.55
C LYS A 107 -8.80 4.80 3.10
N LYS A 108 -8.23 5.54 4.05
CA LYS A 108 -7.60 6.84 3.85
C LYS A 108 -6.34 6.95 4.69
N ILE A 109 -5.35 7.66 4.19
CA ILE A 109 -4.19 8.10 4.98
C ILE A 109 -4.55 9.37 5.76
N VAL A 110 -4.22 9.38 7.05
CA VAL A 110 -4.17 10.61 7.86
C VAL A 110 -2.71 11.05 7.89
N LEU A 111 -2.38 12.10 7.14
CA LEU A 111 -1.02 12.59 7.04
C LEU A 111 -0.50 13.12 8.38
N ASP A 112 0.64 12.59 8.79
CA ASP A 112 1.44 13.12 9.89
C ASP A 112 2.44 14.16 9.34
N LYS A 113 2.22 15.43 9.69
CA LYS A 113 3.07 16.54 9.24
C LYS A 113 4.47 16.54 9.85
N SER A 114 4.69 15.83 10.95
CA SER A 114 6.04 15.65 11.52
C SER A 114 6.88 14.68 10.67
N ILE A 115 6.23 13.71 10.01
CA ILE A 115 6.88 12.74 9.11
C ILE A 115 6.95 13.30 7.69
N ASN A 116 5.87 13.94 7.23
CA ASN A 116 5.61 14.34 5.86
C ASN A 116 5.29 15.85 5.75
N PRO A 117 6.24 16.75 6.06
CA PRO A 117 5.97 18.20 6.14
C PRO A 117 5.53 18.80 4.80
N ASN A 118 6.14 18.34 3.70
CA ASN A 118 5.95 18.90 2.35
C ASN A 118 4.81 18.24 1.55
N ILE A 119 4.13 17.24 2.13
CA ILE A 119 3.04 16.53 1.46
C ILE A 119 1.70 17.20 1.78
N LYS A 120 0.92 17.55 0.76
CA LYS A 120 -0.42 18.12 0.87
C LYS A 120 -1.47 17.15 0.34
N ILE A 121 -2.69 17.21 0.88
CA ILE A 121 -3.82 16.45 0.35
C ILE A 121 -4.37 17.15 -0.88
N TRP A 122 -4.43 16.42 -1.99
CA TRP A 122 -5.14 16.79 -3.20
C TRP A 122 -6.65 16.55 -3.01
N ASN A 123 -7.46 17.47 -3.51
CA ASN A 123 -8.90 17.32 -3.59
C ASN A 123 -9.40 17.73 -4.99
N LYS A 124 -10.59 17.27 -5.38
CA LYS A 124 -11.15 17.55 -6.73
C LYS A 124 -11.35 19.04 -7.00
N SER A 125 -11.52 19.85 -5.96
CA SER A 125 -11.61 21.31 -6.04
C SER A 125 -10.25 22.01 -6.16
N SER A 126 -9.14 21.26 -6.06
CA SER A 126 -7.80 21.80 -6.15
C SER A 126 -7.50 22.21 -7.58
N LYS A 127 -6.82 23.35 -7.75
CA LYS A 127 -6.29 23.77 -9.05
C LYS A 127 -5.11 22.91 -9.50
N GLU A 128 -4.54 22.14 -8.57
CA GLU A 128 -3.39 21.28 -8.82
C GLU A 128 -3.78 20.11 -9.74
N LYS A 129 -3.09 20.03 -10.87
CA LYS A 129 -3.31 19.01 -11.90
C LYS A 129 -2.32 17.85 -11.81
N ILE A 130 -1.39 17.93 -10.85
CA ILE A 130 -0.38 16.91 -10.59
C ILE A 130 -0.59 16.35 -9.18
N PHE A 131 -0.77 15.04 -9.07
CA PHE A 131 -0.90 14.39 -7.77
C PHE A 131 -0.54 12.90 -7.83
N LEU A 132 -0.20 12.35 -6.67
CA LEU A 132 0.01 10.92 -6.48
C LEU A 132 -1.22 10.25 -5.86
N SER A 133 -1.46 8.99 -6.18
CA SER A 133 -2.40 8.12 -5.47
C SER A 133 -1.70 6.86 -5.00
N PHE A 134 -1.94 6.44 -3.77
CA PHE A 134 -1.32 5.25 -3.20
C PHE A 134 -2.34 4.11 -3.09
N SER A 135 -1.89 2.87 -3.24
CA SER A 135 -2.62 1.71 -2.74
C SER A 135 -2.44 1.55 -1.24
N ASN A 136 -3.18 0.61 -0.64
CA ASN A 136 -2.71 0.03 0.62
C ASN A 136 -1.37 -0.72 0.40
N PRO A 137 -0.49 -0.74 1.41
CA PRO A 137 0.65 -1.63 1.41
C PRO A 137 0.19 -3.08 1.51
N ILE A 138 1.01 -3.97 0.95
CA ILE A 138 0.90 -5.41 1.07
C ILE A 138 2.19 -5.89 1.72
N TYR A 139 2.10 -6.47 2.91
CA TYR A 139 3.27 -6.86 3.68
C TYR A 139 3.68 -8.30 3.39
N PHE A 140 4.97 -8.53 3.22
CA PHE A 140 5.57 -9.85 3.24
C PHE A 140 6.17 -10.10 4.62
N GLU A 141 6.77 -11.27 4.83
CA GLU A 141 7.64 -11.49 5.97
C GLU A 141 8.94 -10.69 5.86
N ASP A 142 9.74 -10.72 6.92
CA ASP A 142 11.07 -10.10 7.00
C ASP A 142 11.07 -8.58 6.75
N ASN A 143 9.97 -7.92 7.12
CA ASN A 143 9.76 -6.48 6.99
C ASN A 143 9.85 -5.97 5.55
N PHE A 144 9.27 -6.70 4.60
CA PHE A 144 9.10 -6.22 3.23
C PHE A 144 7.66 -5.74 3.02
N ALA A 145 7.50 -4.72 2.17
CA ALA A 145 6.19 -4.20 1.77
C ALA A 145 6.18 -3.92 0.28
N TYR A 146 5.04 -4.18 -0.34
CA TYR A 146 4.74 -3.78 -1.71
C TYR A 146 3.68 -2.69 -1.71
N ILE A 147 3.82 -1.70 -2.58
CA ILE A 147 2.82 -0.64 -2.77
C ILE A 147 2.76 -0.20 -4.23
N GLU A 148 1.58 0.14 -4.70
CA GLU A 148 1.37 0.77 -6.01
C GLU A 148 1.15 2.26 -5.86
N VAL A 149 1.79 3.03 -6.73
CA VAL A 149 1.65 4.47 -6.81
C VAL A 149 1.24 4.87 -8.22
N GLY A 150 0.11 5.55 -8.31
CA GLY A 150 -0.33 6.24 -9.52
C GLY A 150 0.18 7.68 -9.51
N TYR A 151 0.75 8.12 -10.62
CA TYR A 151 1.06 9.51 -10.92
C TYR A 151 0.06 10.04 -11.93
N TYR A 152 -0.52 11.21 -11.65
CA TYR A 152 -1.47 11.88 -12.53
C TYR A 152 -0.95 13.27 -12.86
N GLU A 153 -0.96 13.63 -14.13
CA GLU A 153 -0.52 14.93 -14.62
C GLU A 153 -1.33 15.32 -15.86
N TYR A 154 -2.07 16.43 -15.79
CA TYR A 154 -2.80 17.03 -16.94
C TYR A 154 -3.63 16.03 -17.78
N GLY A 155 -4.20 15.00 -17.16
CA GLY A 155 -5.02 13.98 -17.83
C GLY A 155 -4.25 12.72 -18.26
N PHE A 156 -2.92 12.74 -18.19
CA PHE A 156 -2.08 11.55 -18.29
C PHE A 156 -1.99 10.84 -16.95
N SER A 157 -1.89 9.51 -16.98
CA SER A 157 -1.60 8.73 -15.78
C SER A 157 -0.57 7.65 -16.03
N SER A 158 0.28 7.42 -15.02
CA SER A 158 1.18 6.27 -15.00
C SER A 158 1.16 5.61 -13.64
N GLY A 159 1.49 4.31 -13.61
CA GLY A 159 1.56 3.53 -12.39
C GLY A 159 2.93 2.91 -12.23
N ARG A 160 3.43 2.91 -10.99
CA ARG A 160 4.62 2.17 -10.58
C ARG A 160 4.32 1.33 -9.35
N ALA A 161 4.94 0.16 -9.29
CA ALA A 161 5.02 -0.65 -8.10
C ALA A 161 6.38 -0.43 -7.42
N TYR A 162 6.37 -0.37 -6.10
CA TYR A 162 7.58 -0.35 -5.30
C TYR A 162 7.61 -1.52 -4.34
N LEU A 163 8.76 -2.18 -4.27
CA LEU A 163 9.11 -3.11 -3.20
C LEU A 163 10.00 -2.36 -2.21
N LEU A 164 9.61 -2.37 -0.94
CA LEU A 164 10.31 -1.74 0.16
C LEU A 164 10.78 -2.77 1.17
N LYS A 165 11.88 -2.46 1.85
CA LYS A 165 12.38 -3.19 3.02
C LYS A 165 12.58 -2.25 4.19
N LYS A 166 12.08 -2.61 5.36
CA LYS A 166 12.32 -1.88 6.60
C LYS A 166 13.69 -2.24 7.15
N GLN A 167 14.51 -1.23 7.40
CA GLN A 167 15.82 -1.35 8.02
C GLN A 167 15.96 -0.26 9.07
N ASN A 168 16.23 -0.64 10.32
CA ASN A 168 16.37 0.30 11.45
C ASN A 168 15.17 1.27 11.54
N GLU A 169 13.95 0.73 11.51
CA GLU A 169 12.70 1.50 11.53
C GLU A 169 12.47 2.44 10.32
N VAL A 170 13.25 2.32 9.25
CA VAL A 170 13.10 3.14 8.05
C VAL A 170 12.82 2.26 6.84
N TRP A 171 11.74 2.56 6.13
CA TRP A 171 11.45 1.94 4.83
C TRP A 171 12.36 2.49 3.74
N LYS A 172 12.94 1.58 2.95
CA LYS A 172 13.73 1.92 1.77
C LYS A 172 13.21 1.16 0.57
N ILE A 173 13.15 1.81 -0.58
CA ILE A 173 12.86 1.15 -1.85
C ILE A 173 14.06 0.27 -2.22
N ILE A 174 13.77 -0.95 -2.61
CA ILE A 174 14.75 -1.95 -3.06
C ILE A 174 14.40 -2.55 -4.42
N GLY A 175 13.24 -2.21 -4.97
CA GLY A 175 12.79 -2.62 -6.29
C GLY A 175 11.67 -1.73 -6.78
N GLU A 176 11.64 -1.50 -8.09
CA GLU A 176 10.58 -0.76 -8.77
C GLU A 176 10.20 -1.45 -10.08
N GLU A 177 8.93 -1.34 -10.47
CA GLU A 177 8.42 -1.84 -11.75
C GLU A 177 7.36 -0.90 -12.32
N PRO A 178 7.37 -0.61 -13.64
CA PRO A 178 6.25 0.07 -14.28
C PRO A 178 5.01 -0.84 -14.32
N LEU A 179 3.83 -0.25 -14.13
CA LEU A 179 2.56 -0.98 -14.13
C LEU A 179 1.65 -0.61 -15.30
N TRP A 180 1.45 0.69 -15.53
CA TRP A 180 0.61 1.20 -16.62
C TRP A 180 1.06 2.59 -17.05
N ILE A 181 0.68 2.95 -18.27
CA ILE A 181 0.73 4.30 -18.81
C ILE A 181 -0.58 4.47 -19.61
N THR A 182 -1.28 5.58 -19.39
CA THR A 182 -2.56 5.90 -20.04
C THR A 182 -2.60 7.36 -20.45
#